data_AF-A0A6P1ZDR7-F1
#
_entry.id   AF-A0A6P1ZDR7-F1
#
_cell.length_a   1.000
_cell.length_b   1.000
_cell.length_c   1.000
_cell.angle_alpha   90.00
_cell.angle_beta   90.00
_cell.angle_gamma   90.00
#
_symmetry.space_group_name_H-M   'P 1'
#
loop_
_entity.id
_entity.type
_entity.pdbx_description
1 polymer ?
#
loop_
_entity_poly.entity_id
_entity_poly.type
_entity_poly.pdbx_seq_one_letter_code
_entity_poly.pdbx_strand_id
1 'polypeptide(L)'
;MRTVLLTLLLLPAMVLAAFAGTFEGLTPGESTRGDVYRTLGQPTKTEDNGLQCWFDAAPFQGKSIMVTFHPSGIMERLQLEPAQAYSRNDYVSWFGLKKPSRVFVENGFRYSLYDGQGVALAQKPPGNNAPVVFFVHYWIAQNGAKDRLLALYNQFKDAHARKDCDAMRTAWQAGQKEFPMVAQFQLDQIREAATCRQLTPSDTETLLLAADTAVFLNPDDESYRTLGYIYSSIADNPAKALDAFSRVNLARNPDINVFLGACHQKLGHAQKARSHFEAYLATYPNGEYADMAKAGLKQLR
;
A
#
# COMPACT_ATOMS: atom_id res chain seq x y z
N MET A 1 -33.35 -10.40 -50.59
CA MET A 1 -32.81 -9.32 -49.75
C MET A 1 -33.25 -9.58 -48.31
N ARG A 2 -32.33 -9.91 -47.41
CA ARG A 2 -32.61 -10.04 -45.97
C ARG A 2 -32.12 -8.78 -45.27
N THR A 3 -33.06 -7.98 -44.79
CA THR A 3 -32.80 -6.77 -43.99
C THR A 3 -32.51 -7.22 -42.55
N VAL A 4 -31.27 -7.05 -42.09
CA VAL A 4 -30.89 -7.28 -40.70
C VAL A 4 -31.20 -6.02 -39.91
N LEU A 5 -32.20 -6.09 -39.04
CA LEU A 5 -32.61 -5.01 -38.15
C LEU A 5 -31.62 -4.94 -36.98
N LEU A 6 -30.76 -3.92 -36.97
CA LEU A 6 -29.80 -3.68 -35.90
C LEU A 6 -30.52 -3.01 -34.72
N THR A 7 -31.02 -3.79 -33.78
CA THR A 7 -31.66 -3.28 -32.56
C THR A 7 -30.57 -2.70 -31.64
N LEU A 8 -30.40 -1.38 -31.66
CA LEU A 8 -29.54 -0.64 -30.75
C LEU A 8 -30.15 -0.70 -29.34
N LEU A 9 -29.74 -1.67 -28.53
CA LEU A 9 -30.09 -1.75 -27.10
C LEU A 9 -29.44 -0.57 -26.37
N LEU A 10 -30.19 0.50 -26.19
CA LEU A 10 -29.91 1.56 -25.22
C LEU A 10 -29.97 0.96 -23.81
N LEU A 11 -28.84 0.41 -23.36
CA LEU A 11 -28.63 0.11 -21.94
C LEU A 11 -28.75 1.45 -21.20
N PRO A 12 -29.74 1.61 -20.28
CA PRO A 12 -29.77 2.78 -19.44
C PRO A 12 -28.46 2.81 -18.68
N ALA A 13 -27.67 3.87 -18.89
CA ALA A 13 -26.47 4.12 -18.11
C ALA A 13 -26.92 4.15 -16.65
N MET A 14 -26.62 3.09 -15.89
CA MET A 14 -26.84 3.09 -14.46
C MET A 14 -25.96 4.19 -13.91
N VAL A 15 -26.56 5.33 -13.58
CA VAL A 15 -25.90 6.36 -12.79
C VAL A 15 -25.69 5.72 -11.43
N LEU A 16 -24.51 5.16 -11.22
CA LEU A 16 -24.08 4.69 -9.91
C LEU A 16 -24.21 5.88 -8.96
N ALA A 17 -25.14 5.78 -8.01
CA ALA A 17 -25.33 6.84 -7.03
C ALA A 17 -24.02 6.99 -6.25
N ALA A 18 -23.38 8.15 -6.36
CA ALA A 18 -22.23 8.47 -5.55
C ALA A 18 -22.70 8.63 -4.09
N PHE A 19 -22.22 7.77 -3.19
CA PHE A 19 -22.58 7.86 -1.77
C PHE A 19 -21.61 8.78 -1.05
N ALA A 20 -22.13 9.66 -0.19
CA ALA A 20 -21.26 10.46 0.67
C ALA A 20 -20.41 9.54 1.54
N GLY A 21 -19.12 9.86 1.67
CA GLY A 21 -18.19 9.05 2.45
C GLY A 21 -17.56 7.88 1.70
N THR A 22 -17.99 7.58 0.47
CA THR A 22 -17.34 6.58 -0.38
C THR A 22 -17.00 7.11 -1.77
N PHE A 23 -15.92 6.60 -2.37
CA PHE A 23 -15.53 6.91 -3.74
C PHE A 23 -15.16 5.60 -4.45
N GLU A 24 -15.93 5.19 -5.46
CA GLU A 24 -15.72 3.92 -6.18
C GLU A 24 -15.66 2.69 -5.24
N GLY A 25 -16.46 2.73 -4.16
CA GLY A 25 -16.46 1.70 -3.12
C GLY A 25 -15.35 1.83 -2.08
N LEU A 26 -14.46 2.82 -2.19
CA LEU A 26 -13.43 3.11 -1.19
C LEU A 26 -14.00 3.98 -0.08
N THR A 27 -13.82 3.56 1.17
CA THR A 27 -14.31 4.23 2.38
C THR A 27 -13.13 4.60 3.28
N PRO A 28 -12.85 5.89 3.53
CA PRO A 28 -11.83 6.30 4.48
C PRO A 28 -12.08 5.72 5.88
N GLY A 29 -11.05 5.16 6.49
CA GLY A 29 -11.11 4.46 7.76
C GLY A 29 -11.38 2.96 7.65
N GLU A 30 -11.74 2.45 6.47
CA GLU A 30 -12.02 1.03 6.25
C GLU A 30 -11.17 0.44 5.13
N SER A 31 -11.12 1.10 3.98
CA SER A 31 -10.37 0.61 2.82
C SER A 31 -8.87 0.60 3.10
N THR A 32 -8.22 -0.49 2.69
CA THR A 32 -6.78 -0.66 2.83
C THR A 32 -6.06 -0.10 1.59
N ARG A 33 -4.73 0.00 1.65
CA ARG A 33 -3.88 0.29 0.49
C ARG A 33 -4.12 -0.66 -0.67
N GLY A 34 -4.28 -1.95 -0.39
CA GLY A 34 -4.61 -2.94 -1.42
C GLY A 34 -5.97 -2.70 -2.08
N ASP A 35 -6.99 -2.31 -1.32
CA ASP A 35 -8.29 -1.94 -1.89
C ASP A 35 -8.16 -0.73 -2.83
N VAL A 36 -7.40 0.28 -2.40
CA VAL A 36 -7.13 1.48 -3.20
C VAL A 36 -6.39 1.12 -4.49
N TYR A 37 -5.35 0.29 -4.43
CA TYR A 37 -4.55 -0.05 -5.62
C TYR A 37 -5.32 -0.92 -6.61
N ARG A 38 -6.19 -1.81 -6.11
CA ARG A 38 -7.11 -2.57 -6.95
C ARG A 38 -8.10 -1.66 -7.70
N THR A 39 -8.53 -0.57 -7.06
CA THR A 39 -9.56 0.32 -7.59
C THR A 39 -9.01 1.42 -8.48
N LEU A 40 -7.91 2.06 -8.06
CA LEU A 40 -7.33 3.23 -8.72
C LEU A 40 -6.06 2.90 -9.53
N GLY A 41 -5.60 1.64 -9.50
CA GLY A 41 -4.34 1.22 -10.09
C GLY A 41 -3.12 1.54 -9.21
N GLN A 42 -1.93 1.39 -9.80
CA GLN A 42 -0.68 1.72 -9.12
C GLN A 42 -0.48 3.23 -9.01
N PRO A 43 0.13 3.73 -7.92
CA PRO A 43 0.39 5.16 -7.78
C PRO A 43 1.37 5.65 -8.85
N THR A 44 1.08 6.82 -9.43
CA THR A 44 1.97 7.53 -10.36
C THR A 44 3.08 8.29 -9.65
N LYS A 45 2.86 8.62 -8.37
CA LYS A 45 3.81 9.29 -7.48
C LYS A 45 3.53 8.89 -6.03
N THR A 46 4.58 8.80 -5.22
CA THR A 46 4.50 8.56 -3.78
C THR A 46 5.35 9.57 -3.01
N GLU A 47 4.89 9.97 -1.82
CA GLU A 47 5.62 10.81 -0.86
C GLU A 47 5.44 10.26 0.57
N ASP A 48 6.22 10.80 1.51
CA ASP A 48 6.16 10.42 2.93
C ASP A 48 6.23 8.90 3.15
N ASN A 49 7.16 8.23 2.47
CA ASN A 49 7.30 6.77 2.49
C ASN A 49 6.02 6.02 2.07
N GLY A 50 5.28 6.57 1.10
CA GLY A 50 4.04 5.96 0.59
C GLY A 50 2.82 6.21 1.48
N LEU A 51 2.91 7.14 2.44
CA LEU A 51 1.73 7.62 3.16
C LEU A 51 0.90 8.58 2.31
N GLN A 52 1.48 9.23 1.30
CA GLN A 52 0.76 10.00 0.30
C GLN A 52 1.01 9.43 -1.09
N CYS A 53 -0.07 9.10 -1.80
CA CYS A 53 -0.01 8.49 -3.13
C CYS A 53 -0.89 9.27 -4.10
N TRP A 54 -0.39 9.52 -5.31
CA TRP A 54 -1.15 10.10 -6.41
C TRP A 54 -1.47 9.04 -7.45
N PHE A 55 -2.65 9.13 -8.06
CA PHE A 55 -3.17 8.14 -9.01
C PHE A 55 -3.59 8.81 -10.32
N ASP A 56 -3.69 8.01 -11.38
CA ASP A 56 -4.26 8.48 -12.63
C ASP A 56 -5.73 8.85 -12.44
N ALA A 57 -6.03 10.12 -12.62
CA ALA A 57 -7.37 10.67 -12.45
C ALA A 57 -8.20 10.69 -13.74
N ALA A 58 -7.56 10.40 -14.89
CA ALA A 58 -8.23 10.45 -16.20
C ALA A 58 -9.46 9.52 -16.29
N PRO A 59 -9.44 8.28 -15.76
CA PRO A 59 -10.62 7.41 -15.76
C PRO A 59 -11.83 7.98 -14.99
N PHE A 60 -11.59 8.92 -14.08
CA PHE A 60 -12.58 9.49 -13.16
C PHE A 60 -12.92 10.95 -13.48
N GLN A 61 -12.59 11.42 -14.68
CA GLN A 61 -12.78 12.82 -15.10
C GLN A 61 -12.15 13.83 -14.12
N GLY A 62 -11.03 13.44 -13.49
CA GLY A 62 -10.26 14.26 -12.56
C GLY A 62 -8.95 14.75 -13.17
N LYS A 63 -8.39 15.81 -12.58
CA LYS A 63 -7.02 16.27 -12.81
C LYS A 63 -6.03 15.56 -11.92
N SER A 64 -6.43 15.31 -10.67
CA SER A 64 -5.61 14.61 -9.68
C SER A 64 -6.47 13.83 -8.71
N ILE A 65 -5.99 12.65 -8.32
CA ILE A 65 -6.48 11.89 -7.18
C ILE A 65 -5.30 11.67 -6.25
N MET A 66 -5.46 12.05 -4.99
CA MET A 66 -4.46 11.87 -3.95
C MET A 66 -5.08 11.10 -2.79
N VAL A 67 -4.43 10.04 -2.34
CA VAL A 67 -4.85 9.25 -1.18
C VAL A 67 -3.79 9.38 -0.09
N THR A 68 -4.23 9.64 1.13
CA THR A 68 -3.41 9.60 2.34
C THR A 68 -3.74 8.35 3.13
N PHE A 69 -2.71 7.65 3.60
CA PHE A 69 -2.82 6.45 4.42
C PHE A 69 -2.30 6.71 5.83
N HIS A 70 -2.89 6.02 6.80
CA HIS A 70 -2.23 5.80 8.08
C HIS A 70 -1.02 4.88 7.93
N PRO A 71 -0.06 4.88 8.88
CA PRO A 71 1.04 3.92 8.91
C PRO A 71 0.57 2.45 8.88
N SER A 72 -0.65 2.16 9.33
CA SER A 72 -1.25 0.82 9.27
C SER A 72 -1.65 0.38 7.85
N GLY A 73 -1.63 1.29 6.87
CA GLY A 73 -2.08 1.05 5.49
C GLY A 73 -3.59 1.25 5.30
N ILE A 74 -4.34 1.69 6.31
CA ILE A 74 -5.74 2.09 6.15
C ILE A 74 -5.82 3.49 5.54
N MET A 75 -6.69 3.66 4.55
CA MET A 75 -6.94 4.94 3.90
C MET A 75 -7.50 5.95 4.90
N GLU A 76 -6.80 7.04 5.12
CA GLU A 76 -7.23 8.14 5.99
C GLU A 76 -8.08 9.16 5.21
N ARG A 77 -7.68 9.44 3.97
CA ARG A 77 -8.24 10.50 3.15
C ARG A 77 -8.10 10.19 1.67
N LEU A 78 -9.10 10.54 0.88
CA LEU A 78 -9.05 10.59 -0.58
C LEU A 78 -9.47 11.99 -1.03
N GLN A 79 -8.62 12.65 -1.80
CA GLN A 79 -8.89 13.96 -2.42
C GLN A 79 -8.97 13.80 -3.93
N LEU A 80 -10.00 14.41 -4.54
CA LEU A 80 -10.14 14.48 -6.00
C LEU A 80 -10.29 15.95 -6.44
N GLU A 81 -9.46 16.34 -7.41
CA GLU A 81 -9.58 17.59 -8.16
C GLU A 81 -10.29 17.29 -9.50
N PRO A 82 -11.51 17.78 -9.76
CA PRO A 82 -12.23 17.49 -11.00
C PRO A 82 -11.62 18.21 -12.22
N ALA A 83 -11.72 17.59 -13.40
CA ALA A 83 -11.31 18.18 -14.67
C ALA A 83 -12.14 19.43 -15.01
N GLN A 84 -13.44 19.36 -14.77
CA GLN A 84 -14.37 20.48 -14.94
C GLN A 84 -14.79 21.09 -13.60
N ALA A 85 -15.08 22.39 -13.62
CA ALA A 85 -15.53 23.10 -12.45
C ALA A 85 -17.02 22.82 -12.20
N TYR A 86 -17.36 22.45 -10.97
CA TYR A 86 -18.76 22.27 -10.56
C TYR A 86 -19.09 23.18 -9.38
N SER A 87 -20.37 23.49 -9.22
CA SER A 87 -20.86 24.27 -8.10
C SER A 87 -20.93 23.42 -6.84
N ARG A 88 -20.97 24.07 -5.67
CA ARG A 88 -21.24 23.38 -4.40
C ARG A 88 -22.58 22.64 -4.42
N ASN A 89 -23.59 23.20 -5.08
CA ASN A 89 -24.93 22.60 -5.11
C ASN A 89 -24.95 21.28 -5.90
N ASP A 90 -24.11 21.15 -6.92
CA ASP A 90 -23.94 19.90 -7.66
C ASP A 90 -23.46 18.79 -6.72
N TYR A 91 -22.39 19.04 -5.97
CA TYR A 91 -21.88 18.09 -4.97
C TYR A 91 -22.86 17.80 -3.83
N VAL A 92 -23.59 18.81 -3.37
CA VAL A 92 -24.66 18.62 -2.37
C VAL A 92 -25.74 17.68 -2.91
N SER A 93 -26.12 17.83 -4.17
CA SER A 93 -27.10 16.94 -4.81
C SER A 93 -26.54 15.54 -5.02
N TRP A 94 -25.34 15.40 -5.58
CA TRP A 94 -24.75 14.11 -5.93
C TRP A 94 -24.49 13.23 -4.72
N PHE A 95 -23.92 13.79 -3.66
CA PHE A 95 -23.64 13.05 -2.43
C PHE A 95 -24.78 13.11 -1.42
N GLY A 96 -25.88 13.82 -1.71
CA GLY A 96 -26.97 14.02 -0.75
C GLY A 96 -26.49 14.72 0.53
N LEU A 97 -25.59 15.70 0.42
CA LEU A 97 -25.03 16.40 1.57
C LEU A 97 -26.09 17.19 2.33
N LYS A 98 -26.00 17.18 3.66
CA LYS A 98 -26.87 18.00 4.53
C LYS A 98 -26.25 19.36 4.81
N LYS A 99 -26.64 20.03 5.90
CA LYS A 99 -25.99 21.27 6.32
C LYS A 99 -24.53 20.98 6.70
N PRO A 100 -23.54 21.78 6.26
CA PRO A 100 -22.16 21.58 6.69
C PRO A 100 -22.08 21.75 8.22
N SER A 101 -21.34 20.86 8.87
CA SER A 101 -21.01 20.92 10.29
C SER A 101 -20.15 22.14 10.59
N ARG A 102 -19.21 22.47 9.69
CA ARG A 102 -18.27 23.58 9.84
C ARG A 102 -18.00 24.24 8.50
N VAL A 103 -17.78 25.55 8.53
CA VAL A 103 -17.37 26.35 7.37
C VAL A 103 -16.30 27.33 7.80
N PHE A 104 -15.18 27.39 7.09
CA PHE A 104 -14.08 28.31 7.38
C PHE A 104 -13.32 28.70 6.10
N VAL A 105 -12.47 29.72 6.21
CA VAL A 105 -11.60 30.18 5.11
C VAL A 105 -10.15 30.03 5.53
N GLU A 106 -9.35 29.37 4.70
CA GLU A 106 -7.93 29.14 4.94
C GLU A 106 -7.19 29.10 3.61
N ASN A 107 -6.01 29.75 3.53
CA ASN A 107 -5.16 29.78 2.33
C ASN A 107 -5.89 30.19 1.03
N GLY A 108 -6.88 31.10 1.13
CA GLY A 108 -7.67 31.56 0.00
C GLY A 108 -8.73 30.58 -0.50
N PHE A 109 -9.01 29.52 0.24
CA PHE A 109 -10.10 28.57 -0.02
C PHE A 109 -11.19 28.74 1.03
N ARG A 110 -12.45 28.53 0.63
CA ARG A 110 -13.56 28.31 1.56
C ARG A 110 -13.80 26.80 1.68
N TYR A 111 -13.68 26.28 2.89
CA TYR A 111 -13.96 24.88 3.21
C TYR A 111 -15.34 24.72 3.81
N SER A 112 -16.10 23.72 3.34
CA SER A 112 -17.36 23.27 3.95
C SER A 112 -17.22 21.80 4.33
N LEU A 113 -17.24 21.50 5.62
CA LEU A 113 -17.06 20.15 6.17
C LEU A 113 -18.41 19.56 6.54
N TYR A 114 -18.64 18.33 6.10
CA TYR A 114 -19.84 17.54 6.32
C TYR A 114 -19.44 16.33 7.18
N ASP A 115 -19.09 16.58 8.44
CA ASP A 115 -18.49 15.58 9.35
C ASP A 115 -19.37 14.35 9.58
N GLY A 116 -20.70 14.44 9.43
CA GLY A 116 -21.59 13.26 9.50
C GLY A 116 -21.56 12.37 8.26
N GLN A 117 -20.91 12.83 7.20
CA GLN A 117 -20.83 12.16 5.89
C GLN A 117 -19.39 11.97 5.41
N GLY A 118 -18.41 12.52 6.12
CA GLY A 118 -16.98 12.32 5.85
C GLY A 118 -16.54 13.02 4.57
N VAL A 119 -17.18 14.14 4.23
CA VAL A 119 -16.91 14.89 3.00
C VAL A 119 -16.53 16.32 3.32
N ALA A 120 -15.51 16.86 2.66
CA ALA A 120 -15.20 18.28 2.66
C ALA A 120 -15.16 18.81 1.23
N LEU A 121 -15.71 20.01 1.03
CA LEU A 121 -15.67 20.73 -0.25
C LEU A 121 -14.81 21.98 -0.11
N ALA A 122 -13.86 22.18 -1.04
CA ALA A 122 -13.03 23.38 -1.09
C ALA A 122 -13.39 24.24 -2.30
N GLN A 123 -13.72 25.51 -2.07
CA GLN A 123 -14.10 26.47 -3.12
C GLN A 123 -13.05 27.58 -3.28
N LYS A 124 -12.79 28.03 -4.52
CA LYS A 124 -11.90 29.16 -4.82
C LYS A 124 -12.44 30.01 -5.98
N PRO A 125 -12.49 31.36 -5.89
CA PRO A 125 -12.18 32.19 -4.71
C PRO A 125 -13.13 31.90 -3.52
N PRO A 126 -12.86 32.40 -2.30
CA PRO A 126 -13.74 32.12 -1.17
C PRO A 126 -15.08 32.85 -1.34
N GLY A 127 -16.10 32.13 -1.80
CA GLY A 127 -17.43 32.69 -2.05
C GLY A 127 -18.50 31.60 -2.12
N ASN A 128 -19.77 31.96 -1.88
CA ASN A 128 -20.87 30.99 -1.86
C ASN A 128 -21.12 30.33 -3.22
N ASN A 129 -20.85 31.07 -4.31
CA ASN A 129 -21.08 30.64 -5.68
C ASN A 129 -19.79 30.27 -6.42
N ALA A 130 -18.65 30.28 -5.73
CA ALA A 130 -17.39 29.88 -6.32
C ALA A 130 -17.41 28.37 -6.64
N PRO A 131 -16.76 27.94 -7.73
CA PRO A 131 -16.67 26.53 -8.04
C PRO A 131 -15.90 25.79 -6.96
N VAL A 132 -16.26 24.53 -6.76
CA VAL A 132 -15.48 23.59 -5.95
C VAL A 132 -14.25 23.19 -6.78
N VAL A 133 -13.07 23.47 -6.22
CA VAL A 133 -11.80 23.14 -6.88
C VAL A 133 -11.35 21.72 -6.56
N PHE A 134 -11.71 21.17 -5.41
CA PHE A 134 -11.51 19.78 -5.05
C PHE A 134 -12.48 19.39 -3.93
N PHE A 135 -12.74 18.10 -3.81
CA PHE A 135 -13.43 17.53 -2.66
C PHE A 135 -12.59 16.45 -2.01
N VAL A 136 -12.93 16.14 -0.77
CA VAL A 136 -12.20 15.20 0.07
C VAL A 136 -13.19 14.27 0.73
N HIS A 137 -12.98 12.96 0.59
CA HIS A 137 -13.51 11.96 1.51
C HIS A 137 -12.48 11.76 2.62
N TYR A 138 -12.89 11.84 3.89
CA TYR A 138 -11.99 11.68 5.03
C TYR A 138 -12.60 10.80 6.11
N TRP A 139 -11.71 10.15 6.85
CA TRP A 139 -12.08 9.26 7.93
C TRP A 139 -12.76 10.04 9.06
N ILE A 140 -13.97 9.60 9.41
CA ILE A 140 -14.63 9.96 10.66
C ILE A 140 -14.39 8.78 11.60
N ALA A 141 -13.88 9.03 12.82
CA ALA A 141 -13.37 8.02 13.76
C ALA A 141 -14.37 6.97 14.30
N GLN A 142 -15.45 6.65 13.58
CA GLN A 142 -16.59 5.87 14.06
C GLN A 142 -16.51 4.36 13.74
N ASN A 143 -15.67 3.93 12.79
CA ASN A 143 -15.81 2.57 12.23
C ASN A 143 -14.87 1.51 12.86
N GLY A 144 -13.95 1.93 13.76
CA GLY A 144 -13.12 1.05 14.59
C GLY A 144 -12.16 0.09 13.85
N ALA A 145 -12.13 0.10 12.51
CA ALA A 145 -11.34 -0.86 11.74
C ALA A 145 -9.83 -0.72 12.02
N LYS A 146 -9.35 0.51 12.22
CA LYS A 146 -7.98 0.79 12.67
C LYS A 146 -7.67 0.09 14.00
N ASP A 147 -8.57 0.15 14.96
CA ASP A 147 -8.36 -0.43 16.29
C ASP A 147 -8.41 -1.97 16.23
N ARG A 148 -9.32 -2.54 15.43
CA ARG A 148 -9.39 -3.99 15.19
C ARG A 148 -8.14 -4.51 14.47
N LEU A 149 -7.68 -3.80 13.44
CA LEU A 149 -6.44 -4.11 12.74
C LEU A 149 -5.24 -4.07 13.70
N LEU A 150 -5.13 -3.01 14.51
CA LEU A 150 -4.07 -2.87 15.50
C LEU A 150 -4.12 -3.97 16.56
N ALA A 151 -5.32 -4.38 17.00
CA ALA A 151 -5.48 -5.49 17.93
C ALA A 151 -4.95 -6.80 17.34
N LEU A 152 -5.25 -7.10 16.08
CA LEU A 152 -4.75 -8.30 15.39
C LEU A 152 -3.22 -8.27 15.22
N TYR A 153 -2.64 -7.12 14.88
CA TYR A 153 -1.18 -6.95 14.84
C TYR A 153 -0.53 -7.20 16.20
N ASN A 154 -1.11 -6.64 17.27
CA ASN A 154 -0.58 -6.84 18.61
C ASN A 154 -0.70 -8.30 19.06
N GLN A 155 -1.81 -8.98 18.74
CA GLN A 155 -1.98 -10.42 19.00
C GLN A 155 -0.88 -11.25 18.32
N PHE A 156 -0.60 -11.00 17.04
CA PHE A 156 0.47 -11.70 16.32
C PHE A 156 1.84 -11.40 16.93
N LYS A 157 2.14 -10.12 17.21
CA LYS A 157 3.41 -9.69 17.80
C LYS A 157 3.66 -10.33 19.16
N ASP A 158 2.65 -10.37 20.01
CA ASP A 158 2.73 -10.97 21.35
C ASP A 158 2.90 -12.49 21.26
N ALA A 159 2.21 -13.15 20.31
CA ALA A 159 2.39 -14.58 20.05
C ALA A 159 3.81 -14.90 19.55
N HIS A 160 4.34 -14.10 18.62
CA HIS A 160 5.70 -14.23 18.11
C HIS A 160 6.74 -14.05 19.22
N ALA A 161 6.57 -13.07 20.11
CA ALA A 161 7.46 -12.86 21.26
C ALA A 161 7.49 -14.07 22.20
N ARG A 162 6.37 -14.80 22.35
CA ARG A 162 6.28 -16.04 23.13
C ARG A 162 6.67 -17.29 22.35
N LYS A 163 6.97 -17.17 21.04
CA LYS A 163 7.15 -18.29 20.11
C LYS A 163 5.96 -19.27 20.11
N ASP A 164 4.75 -18.73 20.28
CA ASP A 164 3.50 -19.49 20.30
C ASP A 164 2.95 -19.63 18.89
N CYS A 165 3.31 -20.73 18.23
CA CYS A 165 3.05 -20.97 16.82
C CYS A 165 1.56 -21.05 16.45
N ASP A 166 0.74 -21.64 17.32
CA ASP A 166 -0.70 -21.75 17.06
C ASP A 166 -1.39 -20.40 17.26
N ALA A 167 -0.96 -19.60 18.24
CA ALA A 167 -1.46 -18.23 18.41
C ALA A 167 -1.02 -17.32 17.27
N MET A 168 0.22 -17.43 16.78
CA MET A 168 0.68 -16.69 15.58
C MET A 168 -0.19 -17.04 14.37
N ARG A 169 -0.43 -18.33 14.14
CA ARG A 169 -1.27 -18.80 13.03
C ARG A 169 -2.70 -18.27 13.11
N THR A 170 -3.30 -18.39 14.28
CA THR A 170 -4.67 -17.89 14.54
C THR A 170 -4.77 -16.39 14.27
N ALA A 171 -3.79 -15.61 14.72
CA ALA A 171 -3.80 -14.15 14.57
C ALA A 171 -3.71 -13.72 13.10
N TRP A 172 -2.75 -14.26 12.32
CA TRP A 172 -2.63 -13.85 10.91
C TRP A 172 -3.80 -14.35 10.06
N GLN A 173 -4.38 -15.53 10.36
CA GLN A 173 -5.57 -16.03 9.66
C GLN A 173 -6.81 -15.18 9.95
N ALA A 174 -7.02 -14.78 11.20
CA ALA A 174 -8.07 -13.83 11.56
C ALA A 174 -7.88 -12.49 10.84
N GLY A 175 -6.63 -12.02 10.78
CA GLY A 175 -6.20 -10.87 9.99
C GLY A 175 -6.57 -10.95 8.52
N GLN A 176 -6.18 -12.02 7.82
CA GLN A 176 -6.50 -12.20 6.40
C GLN A 176 -8.01 -12.34 6.16
N LYS A 177 -8.75 -12.95 7.10
CA LYS A 177 -10.21 -13.09 6.98
C LYS A 177 -10.92 -11.73 7.08
N GLU A 178 -10.52 -10.89 8.04
CA GLU A 178 -11.16 -9.59 8.26
C GLU A 178 -10.63 -8.52 7.28
N PHE A 179 -9.34 -8.55 6.96
CA PHE A 179 -8.64 -7.57 6.13
C PHE A 179 -7.78 -8.25 5.05
N PRO A 180 -8.39 -8.88 4.04
CA PRO A 180 -7.68 -9.67 3.02
C PRO A 180 -6.70 -8.85 2.18
N MET A 181 -6.89 -7.53 2.12
CA MET A 181 -6.09 -6.60 1.33
C MET A 181 -5.01 -5.89 2.16
N VAL A 182 -4.60 -6.46 3.30
CA VAL A 182 -3.50 -5.96 4.14
C VAL A 182 -2.24 -6.82 3.95
N ALA A 183 -1.17 -6.21 3.43
CA ALA A 183 0.10 -6.89 3.18
C ALA A 183 0.72 -7.50 4.46
N GLN A 184 0.57 -6.84 5.62
CA GLN A 184 1.16 -7.30 6.87
C GLN A 184 0.75 -8.74 7.22
N PHE A 185 -0.48 -9.16 6.96
CA PHE A 185 -0.91 -10.52 7.27
C PHE A 185 -0.35 -11.59 6.32
N GLN A 186 0.12 -11.20 5.14
CA GLN A 186 0.93 -12.07 4.27
C GLN A 186 2.35 -12.21 4.83
N LEU A 187 2.93 -11.10 5.29
CA LEU A 187 4.25 -11.10 5.95
C LEU A 187 4.25 -11.88 7.27
N ASP A 188 3.16 -11.80 8.03
CA ASP A 188 2.98 -12.54 9.28
C ASP A 188 2.84 -14.05 9.05
N GLN A 189 2.18 -14.46 7.95
CA GLN A 189 2.16 -15.86 7.51
C GLN A 189 3.58 -16.38 7.22
N ILE A 190 4.39 -15.59 6.49
CA ILE A 190 5.78 -15.94 6.18
C ILE A 190 6.61 -16.02 7.46
N ARG A 191 6.43 -15.06 8.37
CA ARG A 191 7.15 -15.02 9.65
C ARG A 191 6.79 -16.21 10.55
N GLU A 192 5.51 -16.58 10.63
CA GLU A 192 5.09 -17.81 11.33
C GLU A 192 5.77 -19.04 10.74
N ALA A 193 5.77 -19.19 9.41
CA ALA A 193 6.41 -20.34 8.78
C ALA A 193 7.92 -20.41 9.12
N ALA A 194 8.62 -19.27 9.03
CA ALA A 194 10.06 -19.19 9.32
C ALA A 194 10.39 -19.42 10.81
N THR A 195 9.51 -19.03 11.73
CA THR A 195 9.72 -19.21 13.18
C THR A 195 9.38 -20.63 13.63
N CYS A 196 8.29 -21.20 13.12
CA CYS A 196 7.63 -22.35 13.71
C CYS A 196 7.92 -23.67 13.01
N ARG A 197 8.51 -23.61 11.80
CA ARG A 197 8.70 -24.79 10.96
C ARG A 197 10.09 -24.77 10.36
N GLN A 198 10.63 -25.96 10.11
CA GLN A 198 11.80 -26.09 9.26
C GLN A 198 11.36 -25.94 7.82
N LEU A 199 11.65 -24.80 7.21
CA LEU A 199 11.25 -24.52 5.83
C LEU A 199 11.92 -25.52 4.88
N THR A 200 11.11 -26.08 3.99
CA THR A 200 11.52 -27.05 2.97
C THR A 200 11.30 -26.49 1.57
N PRO A 201 11.91 -27.08 0.52
CA PRO A 201 11.65 -26.67 -0.85
C PRO A 201 10.16 -26.74 -1.24
N SER A 202 9.35 -27.60 -0.63
CA SER A 202 7.90 -27.65 -0.90
C SER A 202 7.12 -26.45 -0.36
N ASP A 203 7.67 -25.71 0.63
CA ASP A 203 7.05 -24.49 1.14
C ASP A 203 7.25 -23.29 0.21
N THR A 204 8.21 -23.37 -0.71
CA THR A 204 8.66 -22.26 -1.57
C THR A 204 7.51 -21.60 -2.33
N GLU A 205 6.63 -22.38 -2.96
CA GLU A 205 5.52 -21.85 -3.76
C GLU A 205 4.54 -21.05 -2.90
N THR A 206 4.18 -21.57 -1.72
CA THR A 206 3.26 -20.90 -0.80
C THR A 206 3.86 -19.60 -0.26
N LEU A 207 5.15 -19.62 0.11
CA LEU A 207 5.84 -18.43 0.63
C LEU A 207 6.05 -17.37 -0.45
N LEU A 208 6.38 -17.76 -1.68
CA LEU A 208 6.48 -16.83 -2.80
C LEU A 208 5.14 -16.20 -3.13
N LEU A 209 4.05 -16.98 -3.16
CA LEU A 209 2.71 -16.44 -3.38
C LEU A 209 2.34 -15.40 -2.31
N ALA A 210 2.60 -15.70 -1.03
CA ALA A 210 2.36 -14.76 0.06
C ALA A 210 3.21 -13.48 -0.09
N ALA A 211 4.49 -13.62 -0.45
CA ALA A 211 5.40 -12.48 -0.61
C ALA A 211 5.06 -11.60 -1.82
N ASP A 212 4.74 -12.21 -2.97
CA ASP A 212 4.27 -11.49 -4.16
C ASP A 212 2.94 -10.79 -3.87
N THR A 213 2.04 -11.43 -3.12
CA THR A 213 0.79 -10.80 -2.66
C THR A 213 1.08 -9.62 -1.73
N ALA A 214 2.04 -9.74 -0.80
CA ALA A 214 2.44 -8.63 0.07
C ALA A 214 2.95 -7.42 -0.73
N VAL A 215 3.84 -7.66 -1.70
CA VAL A 215 4.36 -6.62 -2.62
C VAL A 215 3.24 -5.99 -3.45
N PHE A 216 2.31 -6.78 -3.96
CA PHE A 216 1.17 -6.28 -4.72
C PHE A 216 0.26 -5.37 -3.88
N LEU A 217 -0.04 -5.78 -2.64
CA LEU A 217 -0.88 -5.03 -1.71
C LEU A 217 -0.18 -3.78 -1.16
N ASN A 218 1.14 -3.85 -0.98
CA ASN A 218 1.95 -2.77 -0.45
C ASN A 218 3.44 -2.90 -0.90
N PRO A 219 3.86 -2.22 -1.97
CA PRO A 219 5.22 -2.31 -2.50
C PRO A 219 6.18 -1.45 -1.67
N ASP A 220 6.42 -1.85 -0.43
CA ASP A 220 7.35 -1.19 0.49
C ASP A 220 8.66 -1.98 0.70
N ASP A 221 9.60 -1.34 1.40
CA ASP A 221 10.92 -1.90 1.69
C ASP A 221 10.83 -3.27 2.38
N GLU A 222 9.90 -3.46 3.32
CA GLU A 222 9.73 -4.71 4.05
C GLU A 222 9.23 -5.82 3.12
N SER A 223 8.23 -5.55 2.29
CA SER A 223 7.67 -6.53 1.36
C SER A 223 8.71 -6.98 0.33
N TYR A 224 9.47 -6.04 -0.24
CA TYR A 224 10.57 -6.36 -1.16
C TYR A 224 11.72 -7.09 -0.48
N ARG A 225 12.07 -6.72 0.75
CA ARG A 225 13.08 -7.40 1.56
C ARG A 225 12.67 -8.86 1.82
N THR A 226 11.44 -9.10 2.27
CA THR A 226 10.91 -10.44 2.51
C THR A 226 10.90 -11.28 1.23
N LEU A 227 10.45 -10.71 0.10
CA LEU A 227 10.47 -11.38 -1.19
C LEU A 227 11.90 -11.75 -1.61
N GLY A 228 12.85 -10.82 -1.45
CA GLY A 228 14.27 -11.05 -1.72
C GLY A 228 14.84 -12.21 -0.90
N TYR A 229 14.51 -12.28 0.40
CA TYR A 229 14.95 -13.36 1.27
C TYR A 229 14.42 -14.73 0.85
N ILE A 230 13.13 -14.81 0.49
CA ILE A 230 12.55 -16.07 0.02
C ILE A 230 13.24 -16.52 -1.27
N TYR A 231 13.46 -15.61 -2.22
CA TYR A 231 14.20 -15.93 -3.43
C TYR A 231 15.65 -16.36 -3.17
N SER A 232 16.37 -15.68 -2.27
CA SER A 232 17.80 -15.97 -2.04
C SER A 232 18.04 -17.24 -1.24
N SER A 233 17.19 -17.52 -0.25
CA SER A 233 17.46 -18.48 0.81
C SER A 233 16.63 -19.77 0.68
N ILE A 234 15.47 -19.70 0.03
CA ILE A 234 14.55 -20.84 -0.09
C ILE A 234 14.48 -21.30 -1.55
N ALA A 235 14.20 -20.38 -2.48
CA ALA A 235 14.07 -20.71 -3.90
C ALA A 235 15.42 -20.83 -4.64
N ASP A 236 16.53 -20.45 -3.99
CA ASP A 236 17.89 -20.35 -4.55
C ASP A 236 17.93 -19.67 -5.94
N ASN A 237 17.18 -18.56 -6.08
CA ASN A 237 17.08 -17.78 -7.32
C ASN A 237 17.72 -16.40 -7.13
N PRO A 238 19.06 -16.28 -7.27
CA PRO A 238 19.77 -15.02 -7.01
C PRO A 238 19.39 -13.89 -7.97
N ALA A 239 18.92 -14.21 -9.18
CA ALA A 239 18.47 -13.18 -10.13
C ALA A 239 17.17 -12.50 -9.68
N LYS A 240 16.18 -13.27 -9.24
CA LYS A 240 14.93 -12.72 -8.69
C LYS A 240 15.14 -12.06 -7.33
N ALA A 241 16.00 -12.62 -6.49
CA ALA A 241 16.37 -12.00 -5.22
C ALA A 241 17.02 -10.63 -5.44
N LEU A 242 17.91 -10.52 -6.43
CA LEU A 242 18.54 -9.25 -6.82
C LEU A 242 17.51 -8.21 -7.26
N ASP A 243 16.52 -8.58 -8.10
CA ASP A 243 15.46 -7.65 -8.51
C ASP A 243 14.67 -7.13 -7.30
N ALA A 244 14.25 -8.03 -6.40
CA ALA A 244 13.51 -7.66 -5.21
C ALA A 244 14.33 -6.76 -4.26
N PHE A 245 15.55 -7.15 -3.90
CA PHE A 245 16.40 -6.35 -3.01
C PHE A 245 16.79 -4.99 -3.62
N SER A 246 16.89 -4.89 -4.95
CA SER A 246 17.21 -3.61 -5.62
C SER A 246 16.08 -2.58 -5.52
N ARG A 247 14.87 -2.99 -5.14
CA ARG A 247 13.73 -2.10 -4.91
C ARG A 247 13.69 -1.54 -3.48
N VAL A 248 14.54 -2.04 -2.58
CA VAL A 248 14.62 -1.56 -1.19
C VAL A 248 15.45 -0.29 -1.11
N ASN A 249 14.97 0.70 -0.36
CA ASN A 249 15.72 1.93 -0.08
C ASN A 249 16.94 1.65 0.81
N LEU A 250 18.12 1.57 0.20
CA LEU A 250 19.39 1.25 0.88
C LEU A 250 19.84 2.32 1.89
N ALA A 251 19.38 3.57 1.78
CA ALA A 251 19.70 4.59 2.78
C ALA A 251 18.99 4.31 4.12
N ARG A 252 17.80 3.70 4.06
CA ARG A 252 17.02 3.30 5.24
C ARG A 252 17.34 1.89 5.70
N ASN A 253 17.74 1.01 4.78
CA ASN A 253 18.02 -0.41 5.03
C ASN A 253 19.40 -0.80 4.48
N PRO A 254 20.51 -0.24 5.02
CA PRO A 254 21.84 -0.51 4.49
C PRO A 254 22.33 -1.95 4.72
N ASP A 255 21.66 -2.70 5.61
CA ASP A 255 21.86 -4.13 5.81
C ASP A 255 21.63 -4.95 4.53
N ILE A 256 20.72 -4.49 3.66
CA ILE A 256 20.43 -5.12 2.36
C ILE A 256 21.65 -5.23 1.45
N ASN A 257 22.67 -4.38 1.63
CA ASN A 257 23.90 -4.48 0.86
C ASN A 257 24.58 -5.86 0.98
N VAL A 258 24.53 -6.53 2.13
CA VAL A 258 25.15 -7.87 2.23
C VAL A 258 24.45 -8.90 1.34
N PHE A 259 23.12 -8.82 1.22
CA PHE A 259 22.33 -9.74 0.39
C PHE A 259 22.44 -9.42 -1.10
N LEU A 260 22.51 -8.13 -1.47
CA LEU A 260 22.85 -7.70 -2.83
C LEU A 260 24.25 -8.20 -3.24
N GLY A 261 25.22 -8.09 -2.34
CA GLY A 261 26.58 -8.60 -2.54
C GLY A 261 26.60 -10.10 -2.81
N ALA A 262 25.88 -10.87 -1.99
CA ALA A 262 25.76 -12.32 -2.13
C ALA A 262 25.06 -12.74 -3.44
N CYS A 263 23.99 -12.04 -3.83
CA CYS A 263 23.31 -12.30 -5.10
C CYS A 263 24.24 -12.02 -6.29
N HIS A 264 24.94 -10.88 -6.28
CA HIS A 264 25.93 -10.56 -7.31
C HIS A 264 27.07 -11.55 -7.38
N GLN A 265 27.55 -12.05 -6.24
CA GLN A 265 28.59 -13.07 -6.20
C GLN A 265 28.11 -14.37 -6.84
N LYS A 266 26.91 -14.87 -6.49
CA LYS A 266 26.32 -16.08 -7.10
C LYS A 266 26.13 -15.93 -8.62
N LEU A 267 25.87 -14.72 -9.10
CA LEU A 267 25.72 -14.40 -10.53
C LEU A 267 27.05 -14.14 -11.26
N GLY A 268 28.20 -14.24 -10.57
CA GLY A 268 29.51 -13.97 -11.17
C GLY A 268 29.85 -12.49 -11.38
N HIS A 269 29.05 -11.57 -10.83
CA HIS A 269 29.26 -10.12 -10.93
C HIS A 269 30.25 -9.63 -9.86
N ALA A 270 31.50 -10.10 -9.92
CA ALA A 270 32.50 -9.94 -8.86
C ALA A 270 32.71 -8.50 -8.38
N GLN A 271 32.80 -7.52 -9.30
CA GLN A 271 33.02 -6.12 -8.93
C GLN A 271 31.82 -5.53 -8.17
N LYS A 272 30.58 -5.83 -8.61
CA LYS A 272 29.36 -5.38 -7.92
C LYS A 272 29.23 -6.04 -6.55
N ALA A 273 29.53 -7.35 -6.48
CA ALA A 273 29.53 -8.09 -5.22
C ALA A 273 30.47 -7.44 -4.19
N ARG A 274 31.72 -7.15 -4.61
CA ARG A 274 32.71 -6.46 -3.78
C ARG A 274 32.20 -5.11 -3.28
N SER A 275 31.70 -4.27 -4.18
CA SER A 275 31.19 -2.95 -3.85
C SER A 275 30.10 -2.99 -2.78
N HIS A 276 29.17 -3.94 -2.86
CA HIS A 276 28.09 -4.07 -1.89
C HIS A 276 28.57 -4.61 -0.54
N PHE A 277 29.45 -5.61 -0.52
CA PHE A 277 30.03 -6.08 0.75
C PHE A 277 30.85 -4.99 1.45
N GLU A 278 31.64 -4.21 0.70
CA GLU A 278 32.38 -3.06 1.23
C GLU A 278 31.44 -1.98 1.77
N ALA A 279 30.35 -1.67 1.06
CA ALA A 279 29.35 -0.71 1.52
C ALA A 279 28.69 -1.16 2.85
N TYR A 280 28.32 -2.43 2.97
CA TYR A 280 27.78 -2.98 4.22
C TYR A 280 28.78 -2.83 5.38
N LEU A 281 30.05 -3.23 5.17
CA LEU A 281 31.08 -3.18 6.21
C LEU A 281 31.50 -1.76 6.59
N ALA A 282 31.36 -0.79 5.68
CA ALA A 282 31.58 0.62 5.98
C ALA A 282 30.53 1.17 6.96
N THR A 283 29.26 0.75 6.82
CA THR A 283 28.18 1.14 7.74
C THR A 283 28.19 0.30 9.02
N TYR A 284 28.44 -1.00 8.90
CA TYR A 284 28.33 -1.98 9.99
C TYR A 284 29.56 -2.90 10.07
N PRO A 285 30.73 -2.38 10.50
CA PRO A 285 31.97 -3.16 10.53
C PRO A 285 31.90 -4.41 11.43
N ASN A 286 31.01 -4.38 12.43
CA ASN A 286 30.72 -5.46 13.37
C ASN A 286 29.21 -5.79 13.43
N GLY A 287 28.46 -5.52 12.36
CA GLY A 287 27.03 -5.85 12.30
C GLY A 287 26.76 -7.35 12.21
N GLU A 288 25.50 -7.74 12.32
CA GLU A 288 25.03 -9.14 12.30
C GLU A 288 25.61 -9.96 11.12
N TYR A 289 25.69 -9.35 9.93
CA TYR A 289 26.17 -9.99 8.70
C TYR A 289 27.64 -9.65 8.35
N ALA A 290 28.43 -9.09 9.28
CA ALA A 290 29.81 -8.68 8.98
C ALA A 290 30.72 -9.85 8.58
N ASP A 291 30.56 -11.00 9.23
CA ASP A 291 31.37 -12.19 8.90
C ASP A 291 31.00 -12.74 7.52
N MET A 292 29.72 -12.71 7.15
CA MET A 292 29.26 -13.06 5.81
C MET A 292 29.88 -12.15 4.74
N ALA A 293 29.86 -10.83 4.97
CA ALA A 293 30.45 -9.87 4.03
C ALA A 293 31.97 -10.04 3.89
N LYS A 294 32.69 -10.24 5.01
CA LYS A 294 34.15 -10.50 5.01
C LYS A 294 34.49 -11.80 4.28
N ALA A 295 33.71 -12.85 4.50
CA ALA A 295 33.87 -14.13 3.80
C ALA A 295 33.65 -13.97 2.29
N GLY A 296 32.61 -13.25 1.87
CA GLY A 296 32.36 -12.92 0.46
C GLY A 296 33.54 -12.17 -0.17
N LEU A 297 34.07 -11.13 0.49
CA LEU A 297 35.24 -10.41 -0.01
C LEU A 297 36.50 -11.27 -0.13
N LYS A 298 36.71 -12.23 0.78
CA LYS A 298 37.84 -13.16 0.71
C LYS A 298 37.75 -14.08 -0.51
N GLN A 299 36.55 -14.49 -0.91
CA GLN A 299 36.31 -15.34 -2.08
C GLN A 299 36.42 -14.59 -3.42
N LEU A 300 36.35 -13.26 -3.40
CA LEU A 300 36.47 -12.39 -4.59
C LEU A 300 37.91 -11.90 -4.85
N ARG A 301 38.91 -12.52 -4.22
CA ARG A 301 40.34 -12.25 -4.41
C ARG A 301 40.95 -13.31 -5.30
#